data_AF-A0AAC9B0H1-F1
#
_entry.id   AF-A0AAC9B0H1-F1
#
_cell.length_a   1.000
_cell.length_b   1.000
_cell.length_c   1.000
_cell.angle_alpha   90.00
_cell.angle_beta   90.00
_cell.angle_gamma   90.00
#
_symmetry.space_group_name_H-M   'P 1'
#
loop_
_entity.id
_entity.type
_entity.pdbx_description
1 polymer ?
#
loop_
_entity_poly.entity_id
_entity_poly.type
_entity_poly.pdbx_seq_one_letter_code
_entity_poly.pdbx_strand_id
1 'polypeptide(L)'
;MGQEDVMSTINPEKLIFLRKEAGLTAEALADAAHVGRATITRIENGKAGATRTETVKRLASTLKCQPADLFKPPEPDQARSLFNDRAPLDLSISTAAQNALELVAMRYNETRETILELAPLLFDLVARESLFERNERLTELSARRDAVAGMDRHFSHLGGRFLHDWQAEEVEVLEETSIRNRDLRASHVLESDSIEDAFVPLDYDEECDNPFVGHLKRRIQAVQRDGDEAPSIDVWPIWRSPTYDIGGQEALVVAQGDEELARAILTGAIPLARLPKSLRVPGAEEARLAWMRQQKAQHDEKLQELLGDLLIDVTG
;
A
#
# COMPACT_ATOMS: atom_id res chain seq x y z
N MET A 1 -41.13 11.03 47.30
CA MET A 1 -40.61 11.34 45.95
C MET A 1 -39.10 11.43 46.09
N GLY A 2 -38.33 10.36 45.94
CA GLY A 2 -38.32 9.39 44.85
C GLY A 2 -36.93 9.49 44.24
N GLN A 3 -35.90 9.10 45.00
CA GLN A 3 -34.53 8.98 44.47
C GLN A 3 -34.55 7.80 43.51
N GLU A 4 -34.51 8.10 42.21
CA GLU A 4 -34.30 7.11 41.17
C GLU A 4 -32.94 6.47 41.39
N ASP A 5 -32.99 5.21 41.78
CA ASP A 5 -31.91 4.24 41.88
C ASP A 5 -31.33 4.07 40.46
N VAL A 6 -30.39 4.94 40.07
CA VAL A 6 -29.63 4.75 38.82
C VAL A 6 -28.85 3.46 39.00
N MET A 7 -29.34 2.40 38.37
CA MET A 7 -28.70 1.10 38.30
C MET A 7 -27.28 1.24 37.75
N SER A 8 -26.30 1.37 38.65
CA SER A 8 -24.89 1.57 38.32
C SER A 8 -24.31 0.33 37.65
N THR A 9 -24.39 0.30 36.32
CA THR A 9 -23.81 -0.75 35.48
C THR A 9 -22.41 -0.33 35.05
N ILE A 10 -21.41 -1.21 35.21
CA ILE A 10 -20.03 -0.98 34.77
C ILE A 10 -20.01 -0.72 33.27
N ASN A 11 -19.23 0.27 32.83
CA ASN A 11 -19.05 0.55 31.42
C ASN A 11 -18.22 -0.58 30.76
N PRO A 12 -18.76 -1.29 29.75
CA PRO A 12 -18.08 -2.43 29.14
C PRO A 12 -16.73 -2.05 28.50
N GLU A 13 -16.69 -0.94 27.77
CA GLU A 13 -15.50 -0.46 27.06
C GLU A 13 -14.39 -0.07 28.04
N LYS A 14 -14.77 0.56 29.16
CA LYS A 14 -13.81 0.93 30.21
C LYS A 14 -13.21 -0.29 30.91
N LEU A 15 -14.00 -1.32 31.16
CA LEU A 15 -13.51 -2.57 31.73
C LEU A 15 -12.53 -3.28 30.78
N ILE A 16 -12.86 -3.34 29.49
CA ILE A 16 -11.98 -3.89 28.45
C ILE A 16 -10.66 -3.10 28.40
N PHE A 17 -10.72 -1.77 28.51
CA PHE A 17 -9.54 -0.90 28.49
C PHE A 17 -8.60 -1.17 29.64
N LEU A 18 -9.10 -1.07 30.86
CA LEU A 18 -8.29 -1.27 32.06
C LEU A 18 -7.73 -2.70 32.12
N ARG A 19 -8.49 -3.69 31.62
CA ARG A 19 -8.00 -5.07 31.52
C ARG A 19 -6.85 -5.20 30.53
N LYS A 20 -6.97 -4.62 29.33
CA LYS A 20 -5.91 -4.65 28.30
C LYS A 20 -4.66 -3.89 28.75
N GLU A 21 -4.80 -2.72 29.39
CA GLU A 21 -3.67 -1.98 29.97
C GLU A 21 -2.95 -2.78 31.07
N ALA A 22 -3.69 -3.55 31.86
CA ALA A 22 -3.10 -4.45 32.84
C ALA A 22 -2.47 -5.71 32.23
N GLY A 23 -2.55 -5.92 30.90
CA GLY A 23 -2.04 -7.11 30.21
C GLY A 23 -2.78 -8.40 30.55
N LEU A 24 -4.03 -8.32 30.99
CA LEU A 24 -4.80 -9.47 31.50
C LEU A 24 -5.79 -10.02 30.45
N THR A 25 -5.90 -11.35 30.40
CA THR A 25 -7.03 -12.01 29.72
C THR A 25 -8.29 -11.90 30.58
N ALA A 26 -9.47 -12.11 29.99
CA ALA A 26 -10.73 -12.12 30.77
C ALA A 26 -10.73 -13.21 31.86
N GLU A 27 -10.03 -14.32 31.61
CA GLU A 27 -9.82 -15.39 32.58
C GLU A 27 -8.84 -14.99 33.69
N ALA A 28 -7.71 -14.40 33.34
CA ALA A 28 -6.74 -13.90 34.32
C ALA A 28 -7.34 -12.80 35.22
N LEU A 29 -8.20 -11.92 34.66
CA LEU A 29 -8.93 -10.92 35.45
C LEU A 29 -9.96 -11.57 36.37
N ALA A 30 -10.70 -12.57 35.88
CA ALA A 30 -11.69 -13.31 36.67
C ALA A 30 -11.03 -13.96 37.90
N ASP A 31 -9.89 -14.61 37.70
CA ASP A 31 -9.13 -15.27 38.76
C ASP A 31 -8.55 -14.23 39.74
N ALA A 32 -7.92 -13.17 39.23
CA ALA A 32 -7.28 -12.14 40.05
C ALA A 32 -8.28 -11.25 40.83
N ALA A 33 -9.51 -11.08 40.33
CA ALA A 33 -10.56 -10.34 41.02
C ALA A 33 -11.49 -11.25 41.86
N HIS A 34 -11.30 -12.58 41.82
CA HIS A 34 -12.21 -13.56 42.40
C HIS A 34 -13.67 -13.32 41.97
N VAL A 35 -13.87 -13.09 40.67
CA VAL A 35 -15.17 -12.90 40.02
C VAL A 35 -15.31 -13.97 38.94
N GLY A 36 -16.43 -14.68 38.87
CA GLY A 36 -16.58 -15.75 37.88
C GLY A 36 -16.43 -15.24 36.44
N ARG A 37 -15.70 -15.99 35.59
CA ARG A 37 -15.43 -15.67 34.18
C ARG A 37 -16.67 -15.24 33.39
N ALA A 38 -17.78 -15.97 33.56
CA ALA A 38 -19.05 -15.65 32.90
C ALA A 38 -19.62 -14.28 33.29
N THR A 39 -19.29 -13.78 34.48
CA THR A 39 -19.68 -12.42 34.93
C THR A 39 -18.82 -11.37 34.25
N ILE A 40 -17.50 -11.56 34.15
CA ILE A 40 -16.60 -10.65 33.41
C ILE A 40 -17.04 -10.55 31.95
N THR A 41 -17.20 -11.69 31.26
CA THR A 41 -17.64 -11.73 29.86
C THR A 41 -19.00 -11.06 29.65
N ARG A 42 -19.94 -11.23 30.59
CA ARG A 42 -21.26 -10.60 30.50
C ARG A 42 -21.20 -9.08 30.70
N ILE A 43 -20.30 -8.59 31.55
CA ILE A 43 -20.05 -7.15 31.72
C ILE A 43 -19.39 -6.57 30.47
N GLU A 44 -18.35 -7.20 29.94
CA GLU A 44 -17.64 -6.73 28.73
C GLU A 44 -18.51 -6.74 27.47
N ASN A 45 -19.52 -7.60 27.40
CA ASN A 45 -20.49 -7.62 26.30
C ASN A 45 -21.71 -6.69 26.53
N GLY A 46 -21.72 -5.88 27.59
CA GLY A 46 -22.85 -4.99 27.91
C GLY A 46 -24.14 -5.72 28.29
N LYS A 47 -24.08 -7.02 28.59
CA LYS A 47 -25.22 -7.87 28.96
C LYS A 47 -25.38 -8.04 30.47
N ALA A 48 -24.59 -7.32 31.26
CA ALA A 48 -24.70 -7.32 32.71
C ALA A 48 -25.70 -6.26 33.18
N GLY A 49 -26.58 -6.63 34.10
CA GLY A 49 -27.37 -5.65 34.86
C GLY A 49 -26.54 -4.99 35.96
N ALA A 50 -27.23 -4.34 36.91
CA ALA A 50 -26.61 -3.68 38.06
C ALA A 50 -25.55 -4.57 38.73
N THR A 51 -24.31 -4.08 38.78
CA THR A 51 -23.19 -4.85 39.32
C THR A 51 -23.09 -4.61 40.82
N ARG A 52 -22.96 -5.70 41.60
CA ARG A 52 -22.85 -5.61 43.06
C ARG A 52 -21.63 -4.77 43.45
N THR A 53 -21.78 -3.89 44.44
CA THR A 53 -20.72 -3.00 44.95
C THR A 53 -19.44 -3.75 45.32
N GLU A 54 -19.57 -4.97 45.84
CA GLU A 54 -18.43 -5.84 46.17
C GLU A 54 -17.64 -6.27 44.93
N THR A 55 -18.33 -6.62 43.83
CA THR A 55 -17.70 -6.98 42.55
C THR A 55 -16.97 -5.78 41.95
N VAL A 56 -17.57 -4.58 42.03
CA VAL A 56 -16.95 -3.34 41.57
C VAL A 56 -15.66 -3.04 42.35
N LYS A 57 -15.68 -3.18 43.68
CA LYS A 57 -14.50 -2.96 44.52
C LYS A 57 -13.36 -3.92 44.20
N ARG A 58 -13.67 -5.20 43.99
CA ARG A 58 -12.67 -6.22 43.63
C ARG A 58 -12.04 -5.93 42.28
N LEU A 59 -12.86 -5.65 41.26
CA LEU A 59 -12.38 -5.25 39.94
C LEU A 59 -11.50 -4.00 40.00
N ALA A 60 -11.94 -2.96 40.72
CA ALA A 60 -11.17 -1.73 40.87
C ALA A 60 -9.83 -1.96 41.58
N SER A 61 -9.83 -2.80 42.62
CA SER A 61 -8.60 -3.17 43.35
C SER A 61 -7.63 -3.94 42.47
N THR A 62 -8.11 -4.93 41.70
CA THR A 62 -7.27 -5.73 40.80
C THR A 62 -6.72 -4.90 39.64
N LEU A 63 -7.52 -3.97 39.12
CA LEU A 63 -7.14 -3.07 38.01
C LEU A 63 -6.46 -1.78 38.49
N LYS A 64 -6.21 -1.63 39.79
CA LYS A 64 -5.56 -0.47 40.43
C LYS A 64 -6.18 0.89 40.05
N CYS A 65 -7.51 0.94 39.95
CA CYS A 65 -8.27 2.16 39.63
C CYS A 65 -9.29 2.50 40.73
N GLN A 66 -9.92 3.68 40.67
CA GLN A 66 -11.00 3.99 41.59
C GLN A 66 -12.31 3.31 41.13
N PRO A 67 -13.17 2.83 42.05
CA PRO A 67 -14.46 2.24 41.70
C PRO A 67 -15.33 3.12 40.80
N ALA A 68 -15.24 4.45 40.96
CA ALA A 68 -15.95 5.42 40.15
C ALA A 68 -15.50 5.45 38.67
N ASP A 69 -14.26 5.05 38.39
CA ASP A 69 -13.71 5.09 37.04
C ASP A 69 -14.28 3.99 36.15
N LEU A 70 -14.69 2.86 36.73
CA LEU A 70 -15.32 1.73 36.02
C LEU A 70 -16.69 2.09 35.40
N PHE A 71 -17.33 3.16 35.88
CA PHE A 71 -18.62 3.61 35.38
C PHE A 71 -18.50 4.70 34.31
N LYS A 72 -17.32 5.31 34.17
CA LYS A 72 -17.07 6.35 33.18
C LYS A 72 -16.66 5.70 31.85
N PRO A 73 -17.10 6.23 30.70
CA PRO A 73 -16.53 5.83 29.43
C PRO A 73 -15.01 6.09 29.42
N PRO A 74 -14.22 5.32 28.64
CA PRO A 74 -12.82 5.66 28.42
C PRO A 74 -12.72 7.07 27.81
N GLU A 75 -11.68 7.82 28.19
CA GLU A 75 -11.40 9.09 27.53
C GLU A 75 -11.22 8.87 26.01
N PRO A 76 -11.52 9.85 25.14
CA PRO A 76 -11.46 9.67 23.69
C PRO A 76 -10.12 9.11 23.19
N ASP A 77 -9.02 9.51 23.82
CA ASP A 77 -7.68 9.02 23.51
C ASP A 77 -7.45 7.57 24.00
N GLN A 78 -8.07 7.17 25.11
CA GLN A 78 -8.06 5.79 25.62
C GLN A 78 -8.92 4.86 24.75
N ALA A 79 -10.07 5.35 24.28
CA ALA A 79 -10.96 4.64 23.37
C ALA A 79 -10.29 4.35 22.01
N ARG A 80 -9.45 5.28 21.52
CA ARG A 80 -8.64 5.08 20.32
C ARG A 80 -7.55 4.03 20.53
N SER A 81 -6.95 3.97 21.72
CA SER A 81 -5.92 2.98 22.06
C SER A 81 -6.46 1.55 22.20
N LEU A 82 -7.73 1.38 22.58
CA LEU A 82 -8.38 0.08 22.77
C LEU A 82 -8.40 -0.82 21.54
N PHE A 83 -8.47 -0.19 20.37
CA PHE A 83 -8.65 -0.82 19.07
C PHE A 83 -7.42 -0.63 18.16
N ASN A 84 -6.39 0.08 18.63
CA ASN A 84 -5.14 0.28 17.91
C ASN A 84 -4.05 -0.64 18.46
N ASP A 85 -4.05 -1.90 18.00
CA ASP A 85 -2.85 -2.75 18.06
C ASP A 85 -1.84 -2.31 16.98
N ARG A 86 -1.55 -1.01 16.91
CA ARG A 86 -0.69 -0.41 15.90
C ARG A 86 0.77 -0.58 16.30
N ALA A 87 1.50 -1.40 15.54
CA ALA A 87 2.95 -1.48 15.62
C ALA A 87 3.58 -0.39 14.73
N PRO A 88 4.70 0.22 15.16
CA PRO A 88 5.45 1.11 14.29
C PRO A 88 6.01 0.33 13.09
N LEU A 89 5.89 0.90 11.89
CA LEU A 89 6.51 0.38 10.68
C LEU A 89 7.79 1.19 10.39
N ASP A 90 8.95 0.55 10.47
CA ASP A 90 10.22 1.16 10.06
C ASP A 90 10.47 0.84 8.59
N LEU A 91 10.30 1.83 7.72
CA LEU A 91 10.47 1.70 6.28
C LEU A 91 11.08 2.98 5.69
N SER A 92 12.11 2.81 4.88
CA SER A 92 12.67 3.88 4.05
C SER A 92 12.11 3.78 2.64
N ILE A 93 11.49 4.87 2.17
CA ILE A 93 10.99 5.01 0.79
C ILE A 93 11.53 6.31 0.17
N SER A 94 11.55 6.38 -1.16
CA SER A 94 12.02 7.55 -1.88
C SER A 94 11.19 8.79 -1.54
N THR A 95 11.80 9.98 -1.64
CA THR A 95 11.08 11.24 -1.42
C THR A 95 9.94 11.42 -2.42
N ALA A 96 10.11 10.98 -3.67
CA ALA A 96 9.04 10.95 -4.67
C ALA A 96 7.84 10.11 -4.19
N ALA A 97 8.07 8.91 -3.67
CA ALA A 97 7.01 8.05 -3.14
C ALA A 97 6.33 8.63 -1.88
N GLN A 98 7.10 9.30 -1.00
CA GLN A 98 6.53 10.03 0.13
C GLN A 98 5.63 11.17 -0.33
N ASN A 99 6.07 11.93 -1.34
CA ASN A 99 5.29 13.02 -1.91
C ASN A 99 4.02 12.49 -2.58
N ALA A 100 4.13 11.44 -3.38
CA ALA A 100 2.98 10.76 -3.99
C ALA A 100 1.94 10.37 -2.93
N LEU A 101 2.38 9.80 -1.80
CA LEU A 101 1.49 9.45 -0.69
C LEU A 101 0.78 10.67 -0.09
N GLU A 102 1.48 11.79 0.09
CA GLU A 102 0.87 13.06 0.55
C GLU A 102 -0.14 13.62 -0.47
N LEU A 103 0.19 13.57 -1.75
CA LEU A 103 -0.67 14.09 -2.83
C LEU A 103 -1.93 13.24 -3.00
N VAL A 104 -1.82 11.91 -2.92
CA VAL A 104 -2.97 10.99 -2.95
C VAL A 104 -3.84 11.16 -1.72
N ALA A 105 -3.24 11.33 -0.54
CA ALA A 105 -3.96 11.64 0.69
C ALA A 105 -4.77 12.95 0.55
N MET A 106 -4.17 13.98 -0.03
CA MET A 106 -4.85 15.25 -0.33
C MET A 106 -5.99 15.06 -1.35
N ARG A 107 -5.73 14.38 -2.47
CA ARG A 107 -6.69 14.14 -3.56
C ARG A 107 -7.98 13.51 -3.07
N TYR A 108 -7.86 12.46 -2.25
CA TYR A 108 -9.01 11.68 -1.79
C TYR A 108 -9.49 12.07 -0.38
N ASN A 109 -8.86 13.07 0.25
CA ASN A 109 -9.12 13.45 1.64
C ASN A 109 -9.03 12.25 2.60
N GLU A 110 -8.02 11.41 2.37
CA GLU A 110 -7.74 10.22 3.17
C GLU A 110 -6.44 10.38 3.96
N THR A 111 -6.25 9.54 4.99
CA THR A 111 -5.00 9.55 5.75
C THR A 111 -3.92 8.70 5.09
N ARG A 112 -2.66 9.07 5.25
CA ARG A 112 -1.50 8.30 4.75
C ARG A 112 -1.48 6.90 5.36
N GLU A 113 -1.86 6.82 6.64
CA GLU A 113 -1.96 5.58 7.40
C GLU A 113 -3.00 4.64 6.78
N THR A 114 -4.19 5.15 6.44
CA THR A 114 -5.23 4.36 5.74
C THR A 114 -4.76 3.88 4.38
N ILE A 115 -4.10 4.74 3.59
CA ILE A 115 -3.56 4.35 2.28
C ILE A 115 -2.51 3.24 2.43
N LEU A 116 -1.61 3.36 3.41
CA LEU A 116 -0.59 2.33 3.68
C LEU A 116 -1.20 1.03 4.23
N GLU A 117 -2.26 1.09 5.04
CA GLU A 117 -2.98 -0.10 5.51
C GLU A 117 -3.71 -0.82 4.36
N LEU A 118 -4.19 -0.08 3.35
CA LEU A 118 -4.82 -0.64 2.14
C LEU A 118 -3.81 -1.13 1.09
N ALA A 119 -2.57 -0.62 1.10
CA ALA A 119 -1.58 -0.89 0.07
C ALA A 119 -1.31 -2.39 -0.18
N PRO A 120 -1.17 -3.27 0.84
CA PRO A 120 -0.98 -4.71 0.60
C PRO A 120 -2.15 -5.37 -0.11
N LEU A 121 -3.39 -4.99 0.22
CA LEU A 121 -4.60 -5.53 -0.41
C LEU A 121 -4.68 -5.08 -1.87
N LEU A 122 -4.46 -3.80 -2.14
CA LEU A 122 -4.50 -3.24 -3.48
C LEU A 122 -3.38 -3.83 -4.36
N PHE A 123 -2.17 -3.97 -3.81
CA PHE A 123 -1.06 -4.60 -4.51
C PHE A 123 -1.36 -6.07 -4.85
N ASP A 124 -1.82 -6.87 -3.88
CA ASP A 124 -2.17 -8.27 -4.11
C ASP A 124 -3.29 -8.43 -5.15
N LEU A 125 -4.30 -7.56 -5.11
CA LEU A 125 -5.40 -7.57 -6.08
C LEU A 125 -4.88 -7.35 -7.50
N VAL A 126 -4.11 -6.27 -7.72
CA VAL A 126 -3.60 -5.91 -9.05
C VAL A 126 -2.55 -6.90 -9.55
N ALA A 127 -1.71 -7.44 -8.65
CA ALA A 127 -0.77 -8.52 -8.94
C ALA A 127 -1.50 -9.77 -9.45
N ARG A 128 -2.60 -10.17 -8.79
CA ARG A 128 -3.43 -11.29 -9.24
C ARG A 128 -4.09 -11.02 -10.58
N GLU A 129 -4.66 -9.81 -10.77
CA GLU A 129 -5.25 -9.42 -12.06
C GLU A 129 -4.24 -9.60 -13.21
N SER A 130 -2.99 -9.16 -13.03
CA SER A 130 -1.92 -9.34 -14.01
C SER A 130 -1.58 -10.81 -14.29
N LEU A 131 -1.47 -11.64 -13.25
CA LEU A 131 -1.20 -13.08 -13.40
C LEU A 131 -2.36 -13.82 -14.06
N PHE A 132 -3.61 -13.47 -13.73
CA PHE A 132 -4.79 -14.04 -14.39
C PHE A 132 -4.86 -13.67 -15.86
N GLU A 133 -4.63 -12.40 -16.21
CA GLU A 133 -4.61 -11.94 -17.60
C GLU A 133 -3.54 -12.69 -18.42
N ARG A 134 -2.35 -12.90 -17.85
CA ARG A 134 -1.29 -13.69 -18.50
C ARG A 134 -1.69 -15.15 -18.70
N ASN A 135 -2.27 -15.78 -17.69
CA ASN A 135 -2.73 -17.16 -17.77
C ASN A 135 -3.83 -17.35 -18.83
N GLU A 136 -4.79 -16.43 -18.91
CA GLU A 136 -5.84 -16.46 -19.93
C GLU A 136 -5.26 -16.33 -21.33
N ARG A 137 -4.33 -15.39 -21.53
CA ARG A 137 -3.64 -15.20 -22.81
C ARG A 137 -2.77 -16.39 -23.21
N LEU A 138 -2.08 -17.00 -22.26
CA LEU A 138 -1.27 -18.20 -22.51
C LEU A 138 -2.15 -19.38 -22.91
N THR A 139 -3.28 -19.57 -22.21
CA THR A 139 -4.28 -20.59 -22.55
C THR A 139 -4.83 -20.38 -23.96
N GLU A 140 -5.14 -19.12 -24.32
CA GLU A 140 -5.60 -18.77 -25.66
C GLU A 140 -4.52 -19.03 -26.73
N LEU A 141 -3.27 -18.66 -26.45
CA LEU A 141 -2.14 -18.90 -27.34
C LEU A 141 -1.93 -20.40 -27.60
N SER A 142 -1.89 -21.20 -26.54
CA SER A 142 -1.74 -22.65 -26.60
C SER A 142 -2.87 -23.29 -27.44
N ALA A 143 -4.13 -22.91 -27.19
CA ALA A 143 -5.27 -23.40 -27.96
C ALA A 143 -5.20 -23.04 -29.47
N ARG A 144 -4.70 -21.83 -29.80
CA ARG A 144 -4.49 -21.41 -31.19
C ARG A 144 -3.39 -22.21 -31.88
N ARG A 145 -2.33 -22.57 -31.16
CA ARG A 145 -1.24 -23.41 -31.68
C ARG A 145 -1.66 -24.85 -31.90
N ASP A 146 -2.42 -25.44 -30.97
CA ASP A 146 -3.00 -26.77 -31.15
C ASP A 146 -3.88 -26.85 -32.41
N ALA A 147 -4.63 -25.77 -32.70
CA ALA A 147 -5.42 -25.68 -33.92
C ALA A 147 -4.56 -25.68 -35.20
N VAL A 148 -3.40 -25.02 -35.18
CA VAL A 148 -2.41 -25.03 -36.28
C VAL A 148 -1.77 -26.41 -36.42
N ALA A 149 -1.34 -27.02 -35.32
CA ALA A 149 -0.78 -28.37 -35.29
C ALA A 149 -1.75 -29.40 -35.87
N GLY A 150 -3.06 -29.25 -35.61
CA GLY A 150 -4.12 -30.08 -36.21
C GLY A 150 -4.26 -29.99 -37.74
N MET A 151 -3.63 -28.99 -38.39
CA MET A 151 -3.65 -28.82 -39.84
C MET A 151 -2.71 -29.77 -40.59
N ASP A 152 -1.87 -30.55 -39.89
CA ASP A 152 -0.93 -31.53 -40.48
C ASP A 152 -1.57 -32.43 -41.55
N ARG A 153 -2.79 -32.90 -41.31
CA ARG A 153 -3.55 -33.74 -42.26
C ARG A 153 -3.88 -33.06 -43.59
N HIS A 154 -3.92 -31.73 -43.62
CA HIS A 154 -4.22 -30.93 -44.82
C HIS A 154 -2.95 -30.51 -45.56
N PHE A 155 -1.80 -30.51 -44.87
CA PHE A 155 -0.53 -30.01 -45.39
C PHE A 155 0.62 -30.97 -45.12
N SER A 156 0.51 -32.21 -45.61
CA SER A 156 1.50 -33.28 -45.41
C SER A 156 2.91 -33.01 -45.97
N HIS A 157 3.08 -31.94 -46.75
CA HIS A 157 4.36 -31.50 -47.30
C HIS A 157 5.01 -30.37 -46.50
N LEU A 158 4.27 -29.72 -45.58
CA LEU A 158 4.84 -28.74 -44.67
C LEU A 158 5.50 -29.50 -43.52
N GLY A 159 6.78 -29.21 -43.28
CA GLY A 159 7.56 -29.91 -42.28
C GLY A 159 7.10 -29.62 -40.86
N GLY A 160 7.37 -30.58 -39.96
CA GLY A 160 6.99 -30.49 -38.55
C GLY A 160 7.45 -29.19 -37.87
N ARG A 161 8.58 -28.59 -38.26
CA ARG A 161 9.05 -27.30 -37.69
C ARG A 161 8.06 -26.14 -37.87
N PHE A 162 7.24 -26.16 -38.93
CA PHE A 162 6.25 -25.11 -39.18
C PHE A 162 4.95 -25.32 -38.39
N LEU A 163 4.59 -26.57 -38.11
CA LEU A 163 3.33 -26.95 -37.44
C LEU A 163 3.53 -27.31 -35.95
N HIS A 164 4.75 -27.63 -35.55
CA HIS A 164 5.19 -28.10 -34.24
C HIS A 164 6.52 -27.43 -33.90
N ASP A 165 6.43 -26.25 -33.28
CA ASP A 165 7.59 -25.51 -32.79
C ASP A 165 7.86 -25.88 -31.32
N TRP A 166 8.77 -26.83 -31.11
CA TRP A 166 9.15 -27.32 -29.77
C TRP A 166 9.75 -26.22 -28.90
N GLN A 167 10.45 -25.23 -29.48
CA GLN A 167 11.05 -24.13 -28.71
C GLN A 167 9.94 -23.25 -28.14
N ALA A 168 8.91 -22.97 -28.94
CA ALA A 168 7.78 -22.21 -28.45
C ALA A 168 6.97 -22.99 -27.39
N GLU A 169 6.88 -24.33 -27.46
CA GLU A 169 6.26 -25.14 -26.37
C GLU A 169 7.06 -25.01 -25.06
N GLU A 170 8.40 -24.97 -25.13
CA GLU A 170 9.26 -24.76 -23.96
C GLU A 170 9.05 -23.37 -23.33
N VAL A 171 8.95 -22.32 -24.15
CA VAL A 171 8.61 -20.96 -23.66
C VAL A 171 7.28 -20.94 -22.91
N GLU A 172 6.26 -21.64 -23.41
CA GLU A 172 4.96 -21.71 -22.73
C GLU A 172 5.08 -22.36 -21.35
N VAL A 173 5.84 -23.45 -21.23
CA VAL A 173 6.09 -24.12 -19.93
C VAL A 173 6.85 -23.22 -18.96
N LEU A 174 7.81 -22.42 -19.45
CA LEU A 174 8.50 -21.42 -18.64
C LEU A 174 7.55 -20.33 -18.14
N GLU A 175 6.65 -19.83 -19.01
CA GLU A 175 5.65 -18.83 -18.63
C GLU A 175 4.62 -19.39 -17.63
N GLU A 176 4.15 -20.62 -17.82
CA GLU A 176 3.30 -21.31 -16.84
C GLU A 176 3.99 -21.40 -15.47
N THR A 177 5.30 -21.69 -15.48
CA THR A 177 6.10 -21.78 -14.26
C THR A 177 6.27 -20.41 -13.61
N SER A 178 6.52 -19.36 -14.39
CA SER A 178 6.55 -17.97 -13.93
C SER A 178 5.24 -17.58 -13.23
N ILE A 179 4.10 -17.84 -13.87
CA ILE A 179 2.77 -17.54 -13.33
C ILE A 179 2.52 -18.30 -12.02
N ARG A 180 2.82 -19.61 -12.00
CA ARG A 180 2.67 -20.46 -10.81
C ARG A 180 3.51 -19.97 -9.63
N ASN A 181 4.70 -19.43 -9.92
CA ASN A 181 5.63 -18.88 -8.94
C ASN A 181 5.31 -17.42 -8.54
N ARG A 182 4.23 -16.84 -9.07
CA ARG A 182 3.82 -15.44 -8.84
C ARG A 182 4.89 -14.42 -9.27
N ASP A 183 5.66 -14.77 -10.29
CA ASP A 183 6.69 -13.93 -10.85
C ASP A 183 6.04 -12.86 -11.74
N LEU A 184 5.94 -11.64 -11.22
CA LEU A 184 5.29 -10.51 -11.88
C LEU A 184 6.08 -9.97 -13.09
N ARG A 185 7.39 -10.25 -13.14
CA ARG A 185 8.29 -9.71 -14.17
C ARG A 185 8.51 -10.65 -15.34
N ALA A 186 8.13 -11.92 -15.20
CA ALA A 186 8.53 -13.00 -16.08
C ALA A 186 10.06 -13.25 -16.10
N SER A 187 10.74 -12.99 -14.99
CA SER A 187 12.16 -13.30 -14.80
C SER A 187 12.49 -14.76 -15.14
N HIS A 188 11.61 -15.72 -14.82
CA HIS A 188 11.84 -17.13 -15.16
C HIS A 188 11.90 -17.41 -16.68
N VAL A 189 11.21 -16.59 -17.48
CA VAL A 189 11.24 -16.71 -18.95
C VAL A 189 12.48 -16.01 -19.50
N LEU A 190 12.78 -14.82 -18.97
CA LEU A 190 13.86 -13.94 -19.47
C LEU A 190 15.26 -14.42 -19.09
N GLU A 191 15.42 -15.01 -17.91
CA GLU A 191 16.71 -15.49 -17.40
C GLU A 191 17.02 -16.94 -17.81
N SER A 192 16.18 -17.57 -18.63
CA SER A 192 16.40 -18.97 -19.02
C SER A 192 17.48 -19.10 -20.09
N ASP A 193 18.63 -19.67 -19.72
CA ASP A 193 19.69 -20.07 -20.65
C ASP A 193 19.27 -21.25 -21.56
N SER A 194 18.10 -21.85 -21.33
CA SER A 194 17.66 -23.05 -22.08
C SER A 194 17.20 -22.75 -23.50
N ILE A 195 16.98 -21.48 -23.84
CA ILE A 195 16.46 -21.07 -25.14
C ILE A 195 17.46 -20.10 -25.78
N GLU A 196 18.33 -20.64 -26.64
CA GLU A 196 19.39 -19.90 -27.35
C GLU A 196 18.88 -18.72 -28.20
N ASP A 197 17.57 -18.64 -28.43
CA ASP A 197 16.86 -17.61 -29.20
C ASP A 197 15.42 -17.47 -28.67
N ALA A 198 15.23 -17.24 -27.35
CA ALA A 198 13.94 -16.72 -26.91
C ALA A 198 13.83 -15.33 -27.55
N PHE A 199 13.09 -15.22 -28.67
CA PHE A 199 12.90 -14.01 -29.46
C PHE A 199 12.12 -12.95 -28.66
N VAL A 200 12.74 -12.46 -27.59
CA VAL A 200 12.39 -11.21 -26.96
C VAL A 200 12.60 -10.15 -28.04
N PRO A 201 11.58 -9.32 -28.34
CA PRO A 201 11.72 -8.27 -29.33
C PRO A 201 12.98 -7.44 -29.07
N LEU A 202 13.68 -7.03 -30.14
CA LEU A 202 14.94 -6.25 -30.02
C LEU A 202 14.75 -4.93 -29.24
N ASP A 203 13.53 -4.42 -29.20
CA ASP A 203 13.10 -3.21 -28.52
C ASP A 203 12.45 -3.46 -27.15
N TYR A 204 12.39 -4.72 -26.68
CA TYR A 204 11.86 -5.04 -25.36
C TYR A 204 12.84 -4.63 -24.27
N ASP A 205 12.36 -3.80 -23.34
CA ASP A 205 13.09 -3.41 -22.14
C ASP A 205 12.46 -4.07 -20.92
N GLU A 206 13.19 -4.95 -20.24
CA GLU A 206 12.69 -5.71 -19.08
C GLU A 206 12.17 -4.80 -17.95
N GLU A 207 12.71 -3.60 -17.81
CA GLU A 207 12.32 -2.67 -16.75
C GLU A 207 11.07 -1.86 -17.14
N CYS A 208 10.86 -1.62 -18.45
CA CYS A 208 9.74 -0.83 -18.98
C CYS A 208 8.55 -1.68 -19.48
N ASP A 209 8.81 -2.90 -19.94
CA ASP A 209 7.89 -3.74 -20.71
C ASP A 209 7.56 -5.06 -20.00
N ASN A 210 8.05 -5.28 -18.78
CA ASN A 210 7.66 -6.46 -18.01
C ASN A 210 6.13 -6.57 -17.88
N PRO A 211 5.59 -7.80 -17.76
CA PRO A 211 4.15 -8.02 -17.85
C PRO A 211 3.32 -7.24 -16.83
N PHE A 212 3.86 -7.02 -15.63
CA PHE A 212 3.18 -6.25 -14.60
C PHE A 212 3.14 -4.75 -14.91
N VAL A 213 4.24 -4.16 -15.36
CA VAL A 213 4.25 -2.76 -15.83
C VAL A 213 3.31 -2.59 -17.02
N GLY A 214 3.33 -3.52 -17.99
CA GLY A 214 2.39 -3.52 -19.11
C GLY A 214 0.93 -3.61 -18.68
N HIS A 215 0.62 -4.43 -17.66
CA HIS A 215 -0.71 -4.51 -17.07
C HIS A 215 -1.12 -3.18 -16.40
N LEU A 216 -0.24 -2.58 -15.61
CA LEU A 216 -0.48 -1.28 -14.96
C LEU A 216 -0.73 -0.17 -16.00
N LYS A 217 0.10 -0.08 -17.05
CA LYS A 217 -0.09 0.88 -18.15
C LYS A 217 -1.47 0.74 -18.80
N ARG A 218 -1.93 -0.49 -19.08
CA ARG A 218 -3.28 -0.74 -19.61
C ARG A 218 -4.39 -0.32 -18.64
N ARG A 219 -4.25 -0.62 -17.34
CA ARG A 219 -5.24 -0.27 -16.31
C ARG A 219 -5.35 1.25 -16.13
N ILE A 220 -4.22 1.93 -16.12
CA ILE A 220 -4.14 3.40 -16.11
C ILE A 220 -4.87 4.00 -17.31
N GLN A 221 -4.55 3.53 -18.51
CA GLN A 221 -5.20 3.99 -19.75
C GLN A 221 -6.72 3.74 -19.72
N ALA A 222 -7.17 2.61 -19.17
CA ALA A 222 -8.59 2.27 -19.09
C ALA A 222 -9.41 3.19 -18.16
N VAL A 223 -8.77 3.86 -17.19
CA VAL A 223 -9.43 4.80 -16.28
C VAL A 223 -9.19 6.27 -16.65
N GLN A 224 -8.29 6.54 -17.61
CA GLN A 224 -8.00 7.87 -18.10
C GLN A 224 -9.23 8.47 -18.79
N ARG A 225 -9.55 9.72 -18.44
CA ARG A 225 -10.61 10.52 -19.08
C ARG A 225 -10.00 11.70 -19.82
N ASP A 226 -10.68 12.16 -20.87
CA ASP A 226 -10.24 13.34 -21.62
C ASP A 226 -10.08 14.56 -20.71
N GLY A 227 -8.88 15.15 -20.72
CA GLY A 227 -8.54 16.32 -19.90
C GLY A 227 -8.12 16.03 -18.47
N ASP A 228 -8.01 14.76 -18.06
CA ASP A 228 -7.47 14.39 -16.75
C ASP A 228 -5.96 14.06 -16.85
N GLU A 229 -5.21 14.50 -15.86
CA GLU A 229 -3.78 14.21 -15.77
C GLU A 229 -3.64 12.82 -15.12
N ALA A 230 -3.67 11.80 -15.97
CA ALA A 230 -3.61 10.41 -15.54
C ALA A 230 -2.26 10.11 -14.87
N PRO A 231 -2.25 9.24 -13.84
CA PRO A 231 -1.00 8.72 -13.32
C PRO A 231 -0.22 7.99 -14.42
N SER A 232 1.10 7.94 -14.34
CA SER A 232 1.93 7.13 -15.25
C SER A 232 2.88 6.26 -14.45
N ILE A 233 3.31 5.15 -15.06
CA ILE A 233 4.44 4.37 -14.57
C ILE A 233 5.47 4.31 -15.70
N ASP A 234 6.68 4.75 -15.38
CA ASP A 234 7.75 4.86 -16.38
C ASP A 234 8.52 3.55 -16.45
N VAL A 235 9.13 3.18 -15.32
CA VAL A 235 10.06 2.06 -15.23
C VAL A 235 9.96 1.39 -13.86
N TRP A 236 10.10 0.06 -13.82
CA TRP A 236 10.31 -0.68 -12.59
C TRP A 236 11.65 -1.42 -12.65
N PRO A 237 12.75 -0.78 -12.22
CA PRO A 237 14.08 -1.39 -12.30
C PRO A 237 14.24 -2.61 -11.39
N ILE A 238 15.19 -3.49 -11.71
CA ILE A 238 15.47 -4.69 -10.89
C ILE A 238 16.08 -4.30 -9.54
N TRP A 239 16.97 -3.30 -9.54
CA TRP A 239 17.80 -2.94 -8.39
C TRP A 239 17.38 -1.63 -7.69
N ARG A 240 16.28 -1.00 -8.14
CA ARG A 240 15.78 0.27 -7.61
C ARG A 240 14.26 0.27 -7.47
N SER A 241 13.75 1.25 -6.72
CA SER A 241 12.32 1.48 -6.61
C SER A 241 11.70 1.88 -7.96
N PRO A 242 10.41 1.54 -8.21
CA PRO A 242 9.72 1.96 -9.41
C PRO A 242 9.62 3.49 -9.49
N THR A 243 9.59 4.00 -10.71
CA THR A 243 9.38 5.42 -11.02
C THR A 243 8.02 5.59 -11.66
N TYR A 244 7.24 6.51 -11.11
CA TYR A 244 5.86 6.79 -11.51
C TYR A 244 5.51 8.24 -11.17
N ASP A 245 4.57 8.80 -11.92
CA ASP A 245 4.01 10.11 -11.65
C ASP A 245 2.56 9.99 -11.20
N ILE A 246 2.23 10.65 -10.09
CA ILE A 246 0.87 10.73 -9.55
C ILE A 246 0.71 12.04 -8.77
N GLY A 247 -0.47 12.65 -8.87
CA GLY A 247 -0.77 13.85 -8.10
C GLY A 247 -0.35 15.17 -8.76
N GLY A 248 -0.22 15.22 -10.09
CA GLY A 248 0.25 16.42 -10.80
C GLY A 248 -0.60 17.67 -10.54
N GLN A 249 -1.92 17.55 -10.64
CA GLN A 249 -2.86 18.61 -10.27
C GLN A 249 -2.69 19.07 -8.81
N GLU A 250 -2.57 18.15 -7.86
CA GLU A 250 -2.35 18.49 -6.45
C GLU A 250 -0.99 19.18 -6.24
N ALA A 251 0.05 18.72 -6.93
CA ALA A 251 1.37 19.33 -6.90
C ALA A 251 1.32 20.76 -7.45
N LEU A 252 0.59 21.01 -8.53
CA LEU A 252 0.36 22.35 -9.08
C LEU A 252 -0.39 23.26 -8.11
N VAL A 253 -1.43 22.75 -7.43
CA VAL A 253 -2.14 23.52 -6.40
C VAL A 253 -1.20 23.88 -5.25
N VAL A 254 -0.40 22.93 -4.79
CA VAL A 254 0.59 23.14 -3.72
C VAL A 254 1.67 24.15 -4.13
N ALA A 255 2.07 24.13 -5.41
CA ALA A 255 3.02 25.03 -6.04
C ALA A 255 2.42 26.35 -6.58
N GLN A 256 1.12 26.61 -6.35
CA GLN A 256 0.41 27.81 -6.83
C GLN A 256 0.54 28.04 -8.35
N GLY A 257 0.50 26.95 -9.13
CA GLY A 257 0.60 26.99 -10.59
C GLY A 257 2.03 27.08 -11.13
N ASP A 258 3.06 27.03 -10.28
CA ASP A 258 4.45 26.94 -10.71
C ASP A 258 4.78 25.51 -11.17
N GLU A 259 4.79 25.28 -12.48
CA GLU A 259 5.02 23.97 -13.12
C GLU A 259 6.40 23.37 -12.77
N GLU A 260 7.43 24.21 -12.63
CA GLU A 260 8.78 23.74 -12.30
C GLU A 260 8.83 23.18 -10.88
N LEU A 261 8.22 23.91 -9.93
CA LEU A 261 8.11 23.46 -8.55
C LEU A 261 7.20 22.24 -8.41
N ALA A 262 6.10 22.18 -9.18
CA ALA A 262 5.23 21.01 -9.23
C ALA A 262 6.01 19.77 -9.72
N ARG A 263 6.79 19.90 -10.80
CA ARG A 263 7.63 18.78 -11.27
C ARG A 263 8.69 18.38 -10.25
N ALA A 264 9.33 19.34 -9.60
CA ALA A 264 10.31 19.08 -8.55
C ALA A 264 9.70 18.40 -7.29
N ILE A 265 8.41 18.60 -7.03
CA ILE A 265 7.66 17.83 -6.02
C ILE A 265 7.47 16.39 -6.50
N LEU A 266 6.99 16.17 -7.73
CA LEU A 266 6.70 14.83 -8.26
C LEU A 266 7.97 13.95 -8.30
N THR A 267 9.10 14.52 -8.73
CA THR A 267 10.39 13.80 -8.81
C THR A 267 11.07 13.60 -7.45
N GLY A 268 10.53 14.21 -6.38
CA GLY A 268 11.07 14.10 -5.02
C GLY A 268 12.23 15.06 -4.71
N ALA A 269 12.55 16.01 -5.60
CA ALA A 269 13.55 17.05 -5.31
C ALA A 269 13.11 17.97 -4.16
N ILE A 270 11.80 18.15 -3.98
CA ILE A 270 11.20 18.93 -2.88
C ILE A 270 10.44 17.98 -1.93
N PRO A 271 10.89 17.78 -0.68
CA PRO A 271 10.26 16.83 0.25
C PRO A 271 9.02 17.41 0.97
N LEU A 272 7.81 17.17 0.46
CA LEU A 272 6.56 17.68 1.06
C LEU A 272 6.34 17.19 2.48
N ALA A 273 6.72 15.95 2.79
CA ALA A 273 6.61 15.40 4.15
C ALA A 273 7.37 16.23 5.19
N ARG A 274 8.46 16.92 4.77
CA ARG A 274 9.28 17.79 5.62
C ARG A 274 8.80 19.24 5.66
N LEU A 275 7.72 19.59 4.95
CA LEU A 275 7.17 20.93 4.95
C LEU A 275 6.78 21.34 6.38
N PRO A 276 7.35 22.42 6.95
CA PRO A 276 7.07 22.87 8.30
C PRO A 276 5.57 23.10 8.54
N LYS A 277 5.07 22.71 9.71
CA LYS A 277 3.63 22.86 10.05
C LYS A 277 3.14 24.31 9.96
N SER A 278 4.00 25.28 10.27
CA SER A 278 3.71 26.71 10.14
C SER A 278 3.47 27.17 8.71
N LEU A 279 3.96 26.44 7.70
CA LEU A 279 3.79 26.75 6.28
C LEU A 279 2.62 25.99 5.64
N ARG A 280 1.99 25.05 6.36
CA ARG A 280 0.81 24.30 5.90
C ARG A 280 -0.50 25.07 6.04
N VAL A 281 -0.50 26.15 6.82
CA VAL A 281 -1.69 26.97 7.07
C VAL A 281 -2.05 27.83 5.84
N PRO A 282 -3.34 28.12 5.62
CA PRO A 282 -3.78 29.11 4.63
C PRO A 282 -3.13 30.48 4.88
N GLY A 283 -2.73 31.20 3.82
CA GLY A 283 -2.08 32.52 3.91
C GLY A 283 -0.56 32.51 4.10
N ALA A 284 0.08 31.35 4.25
CA ALA A 284 1.55 31.20 4.25
C ALA A 284 2.11 30.86 2.85
N GLU A 285 1.37 31.24 1.80
CA GLU A 285 1.59 30.86 0.40
C GLU A 285 2.96 31.28 -0.13
N GLU A 286 3.32 32.56 -0.01
CA GLU A 286 4.62 33.06 -0.47
C GLU A 286 5.79 32.42 0.28
N ALA A 287 5.65 32.25 1.60
CA ALA A 287 6.67 31.61 2.43
C ALA A 287 6.86 30.12 2.09
N ARG A 288 5.78 29.44 1.70
CA ARG A 288 5.82 28.05 1.21
C ARG A 288 6.59 27.97 -0.12
N LEU A 289 6.31 28.86 -1.06
CA LEU A 289 7.04 28.91 -2.34
C LEU A 289 8.52 29.22 -2.15
N ALA A 290 8.86 30.16 -1.26
CA ALA A 290 10.25 30.48 -0.94
C ALA A 290 10.99 29.26 -0.37
N TRP A 291 10.35 28.52 0.54
CA TRP A 291 10.90 27.29 1.09
C TRP A 291 11.08 26.20 0.01
N MET A 292 10.11 26.03 -0.89
CA MET A 292 10.19 25.07 -2.01
C MET A 292 11.37 25.38 -2.94
N ARG A 293 11.55 26.65 -3.34
CA ARG A 293 12.68 27.09 -4.16
C ARG A 293 14.02 26.83 -3.48
N GLN A 294 14.11 27.07 -2.18
CA GLN A 294 15.30 26.77 -1.40
C GLN A 294 15.61 25.27 -1.39
N GLN A 295 14.61 24.42 -1.18
CA GLN A 295 14.81 22.96 -1.20
C GLN A 295 15.25 22.46 -2.57
N LYS A 296 14.63 22.97 -3.65
CA LYS A 296 15.05 22.65 -5.02
C LYS A 296 16.51 23.03 -5.26
N ALA A 297 16.90 24.26 -4.92
CA ALA A 297 18.29 24.71 -5.10
C ALA A 297 19.31 23.84 -4.36
N GLN A 298 19.00 23.46 -3.11
CA GLN A 298 19.85 22.54 -2.33
C GLN A 298 19.96 21.15 -2.95
N HIS A 299 18.87 20.66 -3.53
CA HIS A 299 18.86 19.37 -4.22
C HIS A 299 19.69 19.42 -5.51
N ASP A 300 19.52 20.48 -6.30
CA ASP A 300 20.24 20.68 -7.56
C ASP A 300 21.75 20.84 -7.31
N GLU A 301 22.15 21.57 -6.27
CA GLU A 301 23.56 21.70 -5.85
C GLU A 301 24.16 20.33 -5.47
N LYS A 302 23.41 19.52 -4.71
CA LYS A 302 23.85 18.18 -4.31
C LYS A 302 23.95 17.24 -5.51
N LEU A 303 23.01 17.31 -6.46
CA LEU A 303 23.09 16.55 -7.70
C LEU A 303 24.31 16.94 -8.53
N GLN A 304 24.58 18.24 -8.63
CA GLN A 304 25.74 18.76 -9.36
C GLN A 304 27.06 18.32 -8.72
N GLU A 305 27.16 18.27 -7.39
CA GLU A 305 28.32 17.72 -6.68
C GLU A 305 28.52 16.24 -7.01
N LEU A 306 27.45 15.44 -6.91
CA LEU A 306 27.50 13.99 -7.20
C LEU A 306 27.81 13.66 -8.67
N LEU A 307 27.25 14.43 -9.61
CA LEU A 307 27.43 14.20 -11.05
C LEU A 307 28.72 14.83 -11.59
N GLY A 308 29.16 15.94 -10.99
CA GLY A 308 30.46 16.55 -11.25
C GLY A 308 31.61 15.62 -10.89
N ASP A 309 31.48 14.85 -9.81
CA ASP A 309 32.41 13.78 -9.43
C ASP A 309 32.41 12.59 -10.40
N LEU A 310 31.34 12.42 -11.19
CA LEU A 310 31.16 11.36 -12.19
C LEU A 310 31.45 11.80 -13.64
N LEU A 311 31.86 13.06 -13.88
CA LEU A 311 32.12 13.64 -15.22
C LEU A 311 30.94 13.52 -16.20
N ILE A 312 29.69 13.54 -15.70
CA ILE A 312 28.49 13.57 -16.55
C ILE A 312 27.96 15.00 -16.58
N ASP A 313 27.98 15.63 -17.76
CA ASP A 313 27.46 16.98 -17.98
C ASP A 313 25.93 16.95 -17.95
N VAL A 314 25.32 17.68 -17.02
CA VAL A 314 23.86 17.63 -16.72
C VAL A 314 23.09 18.73 -17.45
N THR A 315 23.68 19.33 -18.49
CA THR A 315 22.99 20.32 -19.32
C THR A 315 22.55 19.68 -20.65
N GLY A 316 21.41 18.98 -20.59
CA GLY A 316 20.72 18.41 -21.74
C GLY A 316 19.22 18.30 -21.49
#